data_AF-A0A413QKL0-F1
#
_entry.id   AF-A0A413QKL0-F1
#
_cell.length_a   1.000
_cell.length_b   1.000
_cell.length_c   1.000
_cell.angle_alpha   90.00
_cell.angle_beta   90.00
_cell.angle_gamma   90.00
#
_symmetry.space_group_name_H-M   'P 1'
#
loop_
_entity.id
_entity.type
_entity.pdbx_description
1 polymer ?
#
loop_
_entity_poly.entity_id
_entity_poly.type
_entity_poly.pdbx_seq_one_letter_code
_entity_poly.pdbx_strand_id
1 'polypeptide(L)'
;MTEDVDKDIEKEALLRHLSDEQSRVDISYNKMNAFTTIIVAVIPIAIALVNWDTIFSLNAVGTVIFIWLIYAIINLCAWIFQVINVRGFMASTFGDLKSCPNKKREQNWQIYYDWQQSRRKADMYVSFVMHTKIWIITVILLTIAFSVFLSFSKKRVAIPSGENDVYTLDVNSIESTYDRSAADWYLILAKLQTDKYSQVVVLYNNVTDVDIANKLNEFQNQEIIWMPDNTLQKNQIKIILEK
;
A
#
# COMPACT_ATOMS: atom_id res chain seq x y z
N MET A 1 -65.78 1.31 19.22
CA MET A 1 -65.14 2.64 19.34
C MET A 1 -63.68 2.51 19.81
N THR A 2 -63.39 1.62 20.78
CA THR A 2 -62.02 1.29 21.23
C THR A 2 -61.16 0.56 20.18
N GLU A 3 -61.72 -0.41 19.42
CA GLU A 3 -60.94 -1.17 18.41
C GLU A 3 -60.42 -0.34 17.23
N ASP A 4 -61.13 0.70 16.79
CA ASP A 4 -60.66 1.55 15.69
C ASP A 4 -59.55 2.50 16.18
N VAL A 5 -59.62 2.96 17.43
CA VAL A 5 -58.57 3.76 18.07
C VAL A 5 -57.30 2.93 18.26
N ASP A 6 -57.40 1.69 18.72
CA ASP A 6 -56.23 0.79 18.88
C ASP A 6 -55.57 0.48 17.53
N LYS A 7 -56.36 0.26 16.46
CA LYS A 7 -55.83 0.04 15.11
C LYS A 7 -55.13 1.28 14.54
N ASP A 8 -55.62 2.47 14.83
CA ASP A 8 -54.98 3.71 14.40
C ASP A 8 -53.67 3.97 15.14
N ILE A 9 -53.59 3.64 16.44
CA ILE A 9 -52.35 3.69 17.23
C ILE A 9 -51.31 2.70 16.69
N GLU A 10 -51.70 1.45 16.41
CA GLU A 10 -50.82 0.44 15.82
C GLU A 10 -50.28 0.88 14.44
N LYS A 11 -51.16 1.45 13.61
CA LYS A 11 -50.77 1.98 12.29
C LYS A 11 -49.77 3.12 12.42
N GLU A 12 -49.99 4.07 13.33
CA GLU A 12 -49.07 5.18 13.55
C GLU A 12 -47.70 4.70 14.07
N ALA A 13 -47.69 3.72 14.98
CA ALA A 13 -46.46 3.10 15.47
C ALA A 13 -45.67 2.42 14.33
N LEU A 14 -46.35 1.68 13.44
CA LEU A 14 -45.71 1.05 12.29
C LEU A 14 -45.14 2.06 11.30
N LEU A 15 -45.85 3.17 11.05
CA LEU A 15 -45.35 4.25 10.19
C LEU A 15 -44.10 4.93 10.78
N ARG A 16 -44.06 5.13 12.10
CA ARG A 16 -42.85 5.63 12.78
C ARG A 16 -41.69 4.65 12.63
N HIS A 17 -41.91 3.37 12.88
CA HIS A 17 -40.87 2.36 12.68
C HIS A 17 -40.37 2.29 11.24
N LEU A 18 -41.25 2.40 10.24
CA LEU A 18 -40.86 2.46 8.83
C LEU A 18 -39.96 3.68 8.56
N SER A 19 -40.34 4.85 9.08
CA SER A 19 -39.56 6.09 8.96
C SER A 19 -38.18 5.96 9.62
N ASP A 20 -38.10 5.35 10.79
CA ASP A 20 -36.85 5.13 11.51
C ASP A 20 -35.93 4.17 10.73
N GLU A 21 -36.46 3.07 10.20
CA GLU A 21 -35.69 2.12 9.38
C GLU A 21 -35.20 2.75 8.08
N GLN A 22 -36.04 3.56 7.42
CA GLN A 22 -35.64 4.31 6.23
C GLN A 22 -34.53 5.32 6.55
N SER A 23 -34.62 6.02 7.68
CA SER A 23 -33.56 6.92 8.17
C SER A 23 -32.25 6.15 8.41
N ARG A 24 -32.30 4.97 9.03
CA ARG A 24 -31.12 4.10 9.23
C ARG A 24 -30.47 3.70 7.90
N VAL A 25 -31.28 3.37 6.89
CA VAL A 25 -30.81 3.07 5.53
C VAL A 25 -30.09 4.29 4.94
N ASP A 26 -30.71 5.46 4.98
CA ASP A 26 -30.16 6.68 4.36
C ASP A 26 -28.86 7.12 5.02
N ILE A 27 -28.77 7.07 6.36
CA ILE A 27 -27.53 7.33 7.11
C ILE A 27 -26.43 6.35 6.69
N SER A 28 -26.76 5.06 6.57
CA SER A 28 -25.79 4.02 6.21
C SER A 28 -25.32 4.16 4.77
N TYR A 29 -26.23 4.49 3.85
CA TYR A 29 -25.91 4.77 2.46
C TYR A 29 -25.00 5.98 2.32
N ASN A 30 -25.29 7.08 3.02
CA ASN A 30 -24.46 8.28 2.98
C ASN A 30 -23.03 8.00 3.50
N LYS A 31 -22.89 7.21 4.57
CA LYS A 31 -21.58 6.75 5.06
C LYS A 31 -20.84 5.92 4.02
N MET A 32 -21.51 4.97 3.38
CA MET A 32 -20.88 4.15 2.34
C MET A 32 -20.47 4.98 1.12
N ASN A 33 -21.29 5.94 0.72
CA ASN A 33 -20.98 6.84 -0.38
C ASN A 33 -19.74 7.69 -0.05
N ALA A 34 -19.65 8.24 1.15
CA ALA A 34 -18.46 8.96 1.60
C ALA A 34 -17.20 8.08 1.58
N PHE A 35 -17.27 6.84 2.07
CA PHE A 35 -16.16 5.88 1.98
C PHE A 35 -15.76 5.59 0.54
N THR A 36 -16.75 5.38 -0.33
CA THR A 36 -16.54 5.13 -1.76
C THR A 36 -15.78 6.29 -2.39
N THR A 37 -16.20 7.54 -2.15
CA THR A 37 -15.51 8.73 -2.67
C THR A 37 -14.06 8.80 -2.21
N ILE A 38 -13.81 8.58 -0.91
CA ILE A 38 -12.44 8.60 -0.36
C ILE A 38 -11.59 7.51 -1.02
N ILE A 39 -12.09 6.28 -1.10
CA ILE A 39 -11.34 5.14 -1.61
C ILE A 39 -11.05 5.28 -3.10
N VAL A 40 -12.04 5.70 -3.89
CA VAL A 40 -11.88 5.96 -5.34
C VAL A 40 -10.88 7.08 -5.60
N ALA A 41 -10.76 8.07 -4.72
CA ALA A 41 -9.76 9.13 -4.84
C ALA A 41 -8.35 8.68 -4.39
N VAL A 42 -8.24 7.93 -3.28
CA VAL A 42 -6.96 7.55 -2.67
C VAL A 42 -6.26 6.42 -3.45
N ILE A 43 -6.99 5.42 -3.95
CA ILE A 43 -6.38 4.27 -4.66
C ILE A 43 -5.54 4.71 -5.86
N PRO A 44 -6.03 5.55 -6.80
CA PRO A 44 -5.22 6.00 -7.94
C PRO A 44 -3.97 6.77 -7.51
N ILE A 45 -4.08 7.63 -6.49
CA ILE A 45 -2.94 8.38 -5.94
C ILE A 45 -1.90 7.41 -5.36
N ALA A 46 -2.35 6.42 -4.58
CA ALA A 46 -1.45 5.42 -4.02
C ALA A 46 -0.73 4.63 -5.12
N ILE A 47 -1.43 4.21 -6.18
CA ILE A 47 -0.82 3.52 -7.34
C ILE A 47 0.20 4.41 -8.05
N ALA A 48 -0.09 5.70 -8.22
CA ALA A 48 0.82 6.64 -8.88
C ALA A 48 2.12 6.87 -8.09
N LEU A 49 2.07 6.79 -6.75
CA LEU A 49 3.23 6.98 -5.88
C LEU A 49 4.04 5.70 -5.65
N VAL A 50 3.55 4.54 -6.10
CA VAL A 50 4.22 3.26 -5.94
C VAL A 50 5.37 3.13 -6.93
N ASN A 51 6.56 2.81 -6.42
CA ASN A 51 7.71 2.48 -7.24
C ASN A 51 7.68 0.99 -7.63
N TRP A 52 7.40 0.73 -8.91
CA TRP A 52 7.26 -0.61 -9.47
C TRP A 52 8.56 -1.42 -9.40
N ASP A 53 9.72 -0.80 -9.56
CA ASP A 53 11.02 -1.48 -9.48
C ASP A 53 11.28 -2.06 -8.08
N THR A 54 10.75 -1.39 -7.06
CA THR A 54 10.86 -1.86 -5.67
C THR A 54 9.94 -3.05 -5.39
N ILE A 55 8.86 -3.20 -6.14
CA ILE A 55 7.94 -4.34 -6.05
C ILE A 55 8.55 -5.58 -6.75
N PHE A 56 9.15 -5.40 -7.92
CA PHE A 56 9.79 -6.50 -8.65
C PHE A 56 11.03 -7.06 -7.94
N SER A 57 11.67 -6.26 -7.09
CA SER A 57 12.84 -6.65 -6.29
C SER A 57 12.51 -7.19 -4.89
N LEU A 58 11.22 -7.44 -4.59
CA LEU A 58 10.80 -7.99 -3.30
C LEU A 58 11.27 -9.44 -3.09
N ASN A 59 11.74 -9.73 -1.88
CA ASN A 59 11.94 -11.10 -1.41
C ASN A 59 10.58 -11.81 -1.23
N ALA A 60 10.58 -13.15 -1.19
CA ALA A 60 9.37 -13.97 -1.10
C ALA A 60 8.38 -13.52 -0.01
N VAL A 61 8.86 -13.14 1.17
CA VAL A 61 8.01 -12.63 2.27
C VAL A 61 7.33 -11.32 1.91
N GLY A 62 8.06 -10.39 1.27
CA GLY A 62 7.51 -9.13 0.80
C GLY A 62 6.47 -9.32 -0.30
N THR A 63 6.71 -10.26 -1.21
CA THR A 63 5.76 -10.65 -2.26
C THR A 63 4.46 -11.18 -1.66
N VAL A 64 4.52 -12.03 -0.63
CA VAL A 64 3.33 -12.56 0.07
C VAL A 64 2.53 -11.42 0.72
N ILE A 65 3.18 -10.50 1.42
CA ILE A 65 2.52 -9.34 2.04
C ILE A 65 1.86 -8.46 0.97
N PHE A 66 2.55 -8.22 -0.15
CA PHE A 66 2.03 -7.42 -1.25
C PHE A 66 0.80 -8.05 -1.92
N ILE A 67 0.82 -9.36 -2.20
CA ILE A 67 -0.33 -10.10 -2.73
C ILE A 67 -1.51 -9.99 -1.76
N TRP A 68 -1.26 -10.12 -0.46
CA TRP A 68 -2.31 -10.01 0.54
C TRP A 68 -2.92 -8.61 0.62
N LEU A 69 -2.09 -7.57 0.44
CA LEU A 69 -2.54 -6.18 0.35
C LEU A 69 -3.42 -5.95 -0.89
N ILE A 70 -3.05 -6.50 -2.05
CA ILE A 70 -3.89 -6.46 -3.26
C ILE A 70 -5.23 -7.16 -3.00
N TYR A 71 -5.21 -8.35 -2.40
CA TYR A 71 -6.43 -9.09 -2.07
C TYR A 71 -7.37 -8.27 -1.16
N ALA A 72 -6.82 -7.62 -0.13
CA ALA A 72 -7.59 -6.77 0.77
C ALA A 72 -8.24 -5.58 0.04
N ILE A 73 -7.51 -4.93 -0.88
CA ILE A 73 -8.02 -3.83 -1.70
C ILE A 73 -9.14 -4.31 -2.63
N ILE A 74 -8.96 -5.45 -3.32
CA ILE A 74 -10.00 -6.02 -4.20
C ILE A 74 -11.26 -6.33 -3.40
N ASN A 75 -11.11 -6.93 -2.21
CA ASN A 75 -12.26 -7.30 -1.40
C ASN A 75 -13.02 -6.06 -0.87
N LEU A 76 -12.29 -5.03 -0.47
CA LEU A 76 -12.85 -3.72 -0.12
C LEU A 76 -13.64 -3.11 -1.30
N CYS A 77 -13.11 -3.16 -2.52
CA CYS A 77 -13.82 -2.74 -3.72
C CYS A 77 -15.08 -3.59 -3.98
N ALA A 78 -15.03 -4.90 -3.74
CA ALA A 78 -16.18 -5.78 -3.91
C ALA A 78 -17.34 -5.41 -2.97
N TRP A 79 -17.05 -5.10 -1.70
CA TRP A 79 -18.08 -4.64 -0.75
C TRP A 79 -18.70 -3.31 -1.17
N ILE A 80 -17.90 -2.37 -1.64
CA ILE A 80 -18.40 -1.08 -2.16
C ILE A 80 -19.29 -1.31 -3.38
N PHE A 81 -18.85 -2.16 -4.31
CA PHE A 81 -19.62 -2.46 -5.51
C PHE A 81 -20.96 -3.12 -5.20
N GLN A 82 -21.02 -4.00 -4.19
CA GLN A 82 -22.28 -4.60 -3.74
C GLN A 82 -23.28 -3.56 -3.22
N VAL A 83 -22.81 -2.48 -2.59
CA VAL A 83 -23.69 -1.39 -2.13
C VAL A 83 -24.17 -0.50 -3.26
N ILE A 84 -23.34 -0.26 -4.27
CA ILE A 84 -23.74 0.52 -5.45
C ILE A 84 -24.73 -0.28 -6.30
N ASN A 85 -24.50 -1.59 -6.42
CA ASN A 85 -25.32 -2.50 -7.22
C ASN A 85 -26.52 -3.09 -6.43
N VAL A 86 -27.10 -2.31 -5.51
CA VAL A 86 -28.26 -2.79 -4.75
C VAL A 86 -29.43 -3.01 -5.70
N ARG A 87 -29.80 -4.28 -5.88
CA ARG A 87 -31.01 -4.72 -6.58
C ARG A 87 -32.22 -4.05 -5.96
N GLY A 88 -33.11 -3.52 -6.80
CA GLY A 88 -34.37 -2.91 -6.36
C GLY A 88 -35.14 -3.88 -5.46
N PHE A 89 -35.49 -3.43 -4.26
CA PHE A 89 -36.40 -4.16 -3.39
C PHE A 89 -37.83 -3.95 -3.88
N MET A 90 -38.60 -5.03 -3.92
CA MET A 90 -40.00 -5.00 -4.30
C MET A 90 -40.82 -4.45 -3.13
N ALA A 91 -41.20 -3.17 -3.23
CA ALA A 91 -42.15 -2.54 -2.32
C ALA A 91 -43.58 -2.89 -2.71
N SER A 92 -44.51 -2.84 -1.75
CA SER A 92 -45.93 -2.97 -2.07
C SER A 92 -46.39 -1.86 -3.01
N THR A 93 -47.24 -2.18 -3.99
CA THR A 93 -47.71 -1.18 -4.97
C THR A 93 -49.16 -0.80 -4.67
N PHE A 94 -49.52 0.47 -4.88
CA PHE A 94 -50.91 0.93 -4.77
C PHE A 94 -51.88 0.14 -5.69
N GLY A 95 -51.37 -0.45 -6.78
CA GLY A 95 -52.13 -1.36 -7.64
C GLY A 95 -52.58 -2.64 -6.93
N ASP A 96 -51.76 -3.18 -6.03
CA ASP A 96 -52.07 -4.36 -5.23
C ASP A 96 -53.20 -4.04 -4.23
N LEU A 97 -53.17 -2.84 -3.65
CA LEU A 97 -54.23 -2.35 -2.77
C LEU A 97 -55.54 -2.10 -3.52
N LYS A 98 -55.46 -1.55 -4.75
CA LYS A 98 -56.63 -1.19 -5.57
C LYS A 98 -57.38 -2.43 -6.09
N SER A 99 -56.66 -3.53 -6.33
CA SER A 99 -57.22 -4.77 -6.87
C SER A 99 -57.77 -5.72 -5.79
N CYS A 100 -57.47 -5.48 -4.51
CA CYS A 100 -57.90 -6.36 -3.43
C CYS A 100 -59.34 -6.06 -2.95
N PRO A 101 -60.22 -7.08 -2.83
CA PRO A 101 -61.60 -6.89 -2.37
C PRO A 101 -61.70 -6.49 -0.88
N ASN A 102 -60.70 -6.83 -0.06
CA ASN A 102 -60.65 -6.44 1.36
C ASN A 102 -59.52 -5.42 1.63
N LYS A 103 -59.82 -4.15 1.34
CA LYS A 103 -58.86 -3.04 1.40
C LYS A 103 -58.27 -2.81 2.79
N LYS A 104 -59.06 -2.96 3.86
CA LYS A 104 -58.60 -2.74 5.25
C LYS A 104 -57.56 -3.79 5.67
N ARG A 105 -57.78 -5.06 5.30
CA ARG A 105 -56.83 -6.16 5.56
C ARG A 105 -55.56 -6.01 4.73
N GLU A 106 -55.71 -5.72 3.44
CA GLU A 106 -54.58 -5.54 2.52
C GLU A 106 -53.69 -4.38 2.93
N GLN A 107 -54.28 -3.26 3.37
CA GLN A 107 -53.53 -2.11 3.87
C GLN A 107 -52.65 -2.47 5.08
N ASN A 108 -53.18 -3.19 6.07
CA ASN A 108 -52.40 -3.60 7.24
C ASN A 108 -51.29 -4.60 6.86
N TRP A 109 -51.58 -5.52 5.93
CA TRP A 109 -50.59 -6.46 5.43
C TRP A 109 -49.45 -5.77 4.67
N GLN A 110 -49.77 -4.81 3.81
CA GLN A 110 -48.78 -4.03 3.07
C GLN A 110 -47.86 -3.23 3.99
N ILE A 111 -48.43 -2.58 5.02
CA ILE A 111 -47.64 -1.83 6.02
C ILE A 111 -46.68 -2.78 6.77
N TYR A 112 -47.17 -3.95 7.20
CA TYR A 112 -46.32 -4.94 7.87
C TYR A 112 -45.22 -5.48 6.96
N TYR A 113 -45.56 -5.80 5.71
CA TYR A 113 -44.62 -6.28 4.71
C TYR A 113 -43.53 -5.23 4.41
N ASP A 114 -43.92 -3.98 4.19
CA ASP A 114 -42.99 -2.88 3.91
C ASP A 114 -42.09 -2.58 5.11
N TRP A 115 -42.61 -2.68 6.34
CA TRP A 115 -41.78 -2.60 7.55
C TRP A 115 -40.73 -3.72 7.61
N GLN A 116 -41.14 -4.97 7.35
CA GLN A 116 -40.22 -6.11 7.38
C GLN A 116 -39.13 -6.00 6.29
N GLN A 117 -39.50 -5.55 5.09
CA GLN A 117 -38.55 -5.30 4.02
C GLN A 117 -37.59 -4.14 4.35
N SER A 118 -38.11 -3.05 4.92
CA SER A 118 -37.30 -1.89 5.33
C SER A 118 -36.29 -2.27 6.42
N ARG A 119 -36.70 -3.05 7.42
CA ARG A 119 -35.80 -3.57 8.45
C ARG A 119 -34.70 -4.45 7.87
N ARG A 120 -35.04 -5.40 6.99
CA ARG A 120 -34.05 -6.26 6.32
C ARG A 120 -33.06 -5.45 5.48
N LYS A 121 -33.56 -4.42 4.79
CA LYS A 121 -32.73 -3.49 4.02
C LYS A 121 -31.78 -2.73 4.94
N ALA A 122 -32.28 -2.17 6.04
CA ALA A 122 -31.46 -1.46 7.03
C ALA A 122 -30.36 -2.37 7.60
N ASP A 123 -30.70 -3.59 8.01
CA ASP A 123 -29.73 -4.55 8.55
C ASP A 123 -28.67 -4.95 7.51
N MET A 124 -29.05 -5.08 6.24
CA MET A 124 -28.11 -5.31 5.13
C MET A 124 -27.14 -4.12 4.96
N TYR A 125 -27.64 -2.89 4.90
CA TYR A 125 -26.79 -1.70 4.76
C TYR A 125 -25.86 -1.50 5.96
N VAL A 126 -26.35 -1.74 7.18
CA VAL A 126 -25.53 -1.69 8.40
C VAL A 126 -24.42 -2.75 8.33
N SER A 127 -24.74 -3.96 7.88
CA SER A 127 -23.76 -5.04 7.70
C SER A 127 -22.68 -4.65 6.67
N PHE A 128 -23.07 -4.06 5.56
CA PHE A 128 -22.13 -3.54 4.56
C PHE A 128 -21.21 -2.47 5.16
N VAL A 129 -21.75 -1.50 5.89
CA VAL A 129 -20.95 -0.46 6.56
C VAL A 129 -19.95 -1.08 7.55
N MET A 130 -20.38 -2.08 8.32
CA MET A 130 -19.54 -2.77 9.29
C MET A 130 -18.38 -3.51 8.59
N HIS A 131 -18.67 -4.28 7.53
CA HIS A 131 -17.65 -5.01 6.80
C HIS A 131 -16.68 -4.08 6.06
N THR A 132 -17.18 -3.05 5.39
CA THR A 132 -16.32 -2.05 4.73
C THR A 132 -15.39 -1.38 5.74
N LYS A 133 -15.88 -1.02 6.94
CA LYS A 133 -15.03 -0.45 8.00
C LYS A 133 -13.91 -1.41 8.43
N ILE A 134 -14.21 -2.70 8.58
CA ILE A 134 -13.20 -3.71 8.95
C ILE A 134 -12.12 -3.79 7.85
N TRP A 135 -12.53 -3.89 6.58
CA TRP A 135 -11.58 -3.96 5.47
C TRP A 135 -10.75 -2.69 5.29
N ILE A 136 -11.31 -1.50 5.54
CA ILE A 136 -10.54 -0.24 5.56
C ILE A 136 -9.42 -0.33 6.59
N ILE A 137 -9.73 -0.77 7.82
CA ILE A 137 -8.73 -0.90 8.89
C ILE A 137 -7.67 -1.94 8.52
N THR A 138 -8.08 -3.08 7.95
CA THR A 138 -7.17 -4.13 7.48
C THR A 138 -6.20 -3.60 6.41
N VAL A 139 -6.69 -2.83 5.44
CA VAL A 139 -5.85 -2.21 4.40
C VAL A 139 -4.83 -1.24 5.01
N ILE A 140 -5.25 -0.42 5.97
CA ILE A 140 -4.34 0.52 6.66
C ILE A 140 -3.22 -0.24 7.38
N LEU A 141 -3.57 -1.27 8.16
CA LEU A 141 -2.60 -2.06 8.91
C LEU A 141 -1.62 -2.81 7.97
N LEU A 142 -2.12 -3.41 6.90
CA LEU A 142 -1.29 -4.07 5.89
C LEU A 142 -0.35 -3.08 5.19
N THR A 143 -0.83 -1.86 4.91
CA THR A 143 0.00 -0.81 4.29
C THR A 143 1.16 -0.42 5.20
N ILE A 144 0.89 -0.19 6.49
CA ILE A 144 1.94 0.13 7.48
C ILE A 144 2.94 -1.03 7.58
N ALA A 145 2.45 -2.26 7.70
CA ALA A 145 3.30 -3.45 7.77
C ALA A 145 4.19 -3.58 6.53
N PHE A 146 3.64 -3.33 5.34
CA PHE A 146 4.39 -3.34 4.09
C PHE A 146 5.44 -2.22 4.02
N SER A 147 5.12 -0.99 4.44
CA SER A 147 6.09 0.13 4.47
C SER A 147 7.24 -0.12 5.44
N VAL A 148 6.95 -0.68 6.63
CA VAL A 148 7.97 -1.07 7.60
C VAL A 148 8.84 -2.19 7.04
N PHE A 149 8.23 -3.22 6.45
CA PHE A 149 8.95 -4.32 5.80
C PHE A 149 9.88 -3.81 4.69
N LEU A 150 9.41 -2.93 3.81
CA LEU A 150 10.22 -2.30 2.77
C LEU A 150 11.44 -1.56 3.33
N SER A 151 11.27 -0.87 4.46
CA SER A 151 12.36 -0.14 5.13
C SER A 151 13.45 -1.08 5.64
N PHE A 152 13.09 -2.27 6.12
CA PHE A 152 14.05 -3.31 6.52
C PHE A 152 14.61 -4.11 5.33
N SER A 153 13.88 -4.16 4.21
CA SER A 153 14.26 -4.88 2.99
C SER A 153 15.30 -4.15 2.16
N LYS A 154 15.47 -2.84 2.35
CA LYS A 154 16.63 -2.11 1.82
C LYS A 154 17.86 -2.85 2.33
N LYS A 155 18.54 -3.57 1.42
CA LYS A 155 19.79 -4.26 1.72
C LYS A 155 20.66 -3.26 2.46
N ARG A 156 20.88 -3.47 3.76
CA ARG A 156 22.04 -2.87 4.41
C ARG A 156 23.19 -3.37 3.56
N VAL A 157 23.86 -2.46 2.86
CA VAL A 157 25.13 -2.77 2.23
C VAL A 157 25.95 -3.36 3.37
N ALA A 158 26.15 -4.68 3.34
CA ALA A 158 26.98 -5.35 4.30
C ALA A 158 28.37 -4.78 4.02
N ILE A 159 28.80 -3.83 4.85
CA ILE A 159 30.20 -3.44 4.90
C ILE A 159 30.89 -4.73 5.34
N PRO A 160 31.71 -5.37 4.48
CA PRO A 160 32.46 -6.53 4.90
C PRO A 160 33.32 -6.08 6.07
N SER A 161 33.04 -6.64 7.24
CA SER A 161 33.86 -6.44 8.42
C SER A 161 34.70 -7.69 8.56
N GLY A 162 35.99 -7.57 8.22
CA GLY A 162 36.99 -8.59 8.51
C GLY A 162 37.53 -9.32 7.29
N GLU A 163 38.30 -8.61 6.47
CA GLU A 163 39.50 -9.03 5.72
C GLU A 163 39.86 -7.83 4.84
N ASN A 164 41.13 -7.66 4.48
CA ASN A 164 41.61 -6.53 3.67
C ASN A 164 40.59 -6.21 2.56
N ASP A 165 40.08 -4.98 2.56
CA ASP A 165 38.99 -4.63 1.65
C ASP A 165 39.57 -4.46 0.25
N VAL A 166 39.37 -5.48 -0.59
CA VAL A 166 39.81 -5.49 -1.98
C VAL A 166 38.65 -5.07 -2.88
N TYR A 167 38.78 -3.94 -3.56
CA TYR A 167 37.81 -3.44 -4.53
C TYR A 167 38.38 -3.54 -5.93
N THR A 168 37.55 -3.91 -6.90
CA THR A 168 37.89 -3.85 -8.33
C THR A 168 36.93 -2.88 -8.99
N LEU A 169 37.48 -1.88 -9.65
CA LEU A 169 36.77 -0.74 -10.21
C LEU A 169 37.06 -0.67 -11.71
N ASP A 170 36.03 -0.38 -12.50
CA ASP A 170 36.20 0.06 -13.89
C ASP A 170 36.20 1.59 -13.92
N VAL A 171 37.33 2.17 -14.32
CA VAL A 171 37.58 3.61 -14.34
C VAL A 171 36.54 4.36 -15.16
N ASN A 172 36.09 3.78 -16.27
CA ASN A 172 35.12 4.44 -17.16
C ASN A 172 33.72 4.55 -16.52
N SER A 173 33.45 3.75 -15.49
CA SER A 173 32.14 3.61 -14.86
C SER A 173 32.09 4.28 -13.48
N ILE A 174 33.18 4.88 -13.00
CA ILE A 174 33.26 5.56 -11.69
C ILE A 174 32.38 6.81 -11.63
N GLU A 175 32.11 7.47 -12.76
CA GLU A 175 31.25 8.66 -12.83
C GLU A 175 29.77 8.36 -13.10
N SER A 176 29.43 7.09 -13.36
CA SER A 176 28.06 6.68 -13.66
C SER A 176 27.22 6.60 -12.37
N THR A 177 26.11 7.36 -12.30
CA THR A 177 25.26 7.51 -11.10
C THR A 177 24.68 6.19 -10.57
N TYR A 178 24.64 5.13 -11.38
CA TYR A 178 24.01 3.85 -11.03
C TYR A 178 24.95 2.65 -11.17
N ASP A 179 26.24 2.87 -11.42
CA ASP A 179 27.19 1.76 -11.55
C ASP A 179 27.76 1.33 -10.19
N ARG A 180 28.03 0.03 -10.07
CA ARG A 180 28.63 -0.55 -8.86
C ARG A 180 30.03 0.03 -8.59
N SER A 181 30.79 0.33 -9.64
CA SER A 181 32.13 0.92 -9.53
C SER A 181 32.08 2.33 -8.94
N ALA A 182 31.06 3.13 -9.27
CA ALA A 182 30.84 4.44 -8.67
C ALA A 182 30.51 4.33 -7.18
N ALA A 183 29.61 3.40 -6.82
CA ALA A 183 29.24 3.16 -5.42
C ALA A 183 30.44 2.68 -4.58
N ASP A 184 31.22 1.74 -5.12
CA ASP A 184 32.44 1.23 -4.47
C ASP A 184 33.51 2.32 -4.34
N TRP A 185 33.66 3.21 -5.34
CA TRP A 185 34.56 4.36 -5.28
C TRP A 185 34.21 5.35 -4.16
N TYR A 186 32.94 5.76 -4.04
CA TYR A 186 32.52 6.65 -2.96
C TYR A 186 32.66 6.00 -1.57
N LEU A 187 32.47 4.68 -1.49
CA LEU A 187 32.67 3.93 -0.24
C LEU A 187 34.14 3.88 0.17
N ILE A 188 35.07 3.74 -0.78
CA ILE A 188 36.51 3.82 -0.53
C ILE A 188 36.89 5.20 0.00
N LEU A 189 36.44 6.28 -0.66
CA LEU A 189 36.71 7.66 -0.22
C LEU A 189 36.19 7.91 1.21
N ALA A 190 34.98 7.44 1.51
CA ALA A 190 34.40 7.55 2.85
C ALA A 190 35.20 6.73 3.89
N LYS A 191 35.73 5.55 3.52
CA LYS A 191 36.58 4.73 4.40
C LYS A 191 37.93 5.41 4.69
N LEU A 192 38.55 6.06 3.69
CA LEU A 192 39.81 6.79 3.86
C LEU A 192 39.68 8.00 4.80
N GLN A 193 38.52 8.64 4.85
CA GLN A 193 38.23 9.71 5.82
C GLN A 193 38.20 9.24 7.28
N THR A 194 38.04 7.93 7.54
CA THR A 194 37.89 7.42 8.91
C THR A 194 39.22 7.17 9.64
N ASP A 195 40.38 7.47 9.02
CA ASP A 195 41.74 7.31 9.58
C ASP A 195 42.04 5.92 10.16
N LYS A 196 41.30 4.90 9.74
CA LYS A 196 41.45 3.50 10.21
C LYS A 196 42.37 2.64 9.37
N TYR A 197 42.84 3.17 8.25
CA TYR A 197 43.66 2.48 7.26
C TYR A 197 44.98 3.22 7.17
N SER A 198 46.10 2.50 7.26
CA SER A 198 47.45 3.07 7.20
C SER A 198 48.05 3.06 5.79
N GLN A 199 47.63 2.12 4.94
CA GLN A 199 48.16 1.97 3.58
C GLN A 199 47.06 1.67 2.55
N VAL A 200 47.22 2.24 1.35
CA VAL A 200 46.36 2.06 0.18
C VAL A 200 47.21 1.55 -0.98
N VAL A 201 46.98 0.31 -1.40
CA VAL A 201 47.68 -0.25 -2.57
C VAL A 201 46.76 -0.19 -3.79
N VAL A 202 47.21 0.50 -4.83
CA VAL A 202 46.49 0.69 -6.09
C VAL A 202 47.19 -0.12 -7.19
N LEU A 203 46.54 -1.20 -7.60
CA LEU A 203 46.95 -2.02 -8.73
C LEU A 203 46.26 -1.51 -10.01
N TYR A 204 47.02 -1.17 -11.05
CA TYR A 204 46.47 -0.58 -12.27
C TYR A 204 47.04 -1.21 -13.54
N ASN A 205 46.21 -1.34 -14.60
CA ASN A 205 46.67 -1.69 -15.94
C ASN A 205 46.41 -0.56 -16.94
N ASN A 206 47.48 0.13 -17.31
CA ASN A 206 47.50 1.12 -18.38
C ASN A 206 46.38 2.18 -18.26
N VAL A 207 46.16 2.66 -17.04
CA VAL A 207 45.19 3.71 -16.72
C VAL A 207 45.88 5.06 -16.90
N THR A 208 45.37 5.87 -17.82
CA THR A 208 45.86 7.22 -18.10
C THR A 208 45.15 8.29 -17.25
N ASP A 209 44.32 7.88 -16.30
CA ASP A 209 43.40 8.77 -15.61
C ASP A 209 44.06 9.48 -14.41
N VAL A 210 44.47 10.71 -14.66
CA VAL A 210 45.14 11.60 -13.70
C VAL A 210 44.20 11.99 -12.54
N ASP A 211 42.87 11.92 -12.74
CA ASP A 211 41.90 12.37 -11.76
C ASP A 211 41.75 11.43 -10.55
N ILE A 212 41.97 10.13 -10.74
CA ILE A 212 41.97 9.14 -9.65
C ILE A 212 43.19 9.34 -8.76
N ALA A 213 44.36 9.56 -9.38
CA ALA A 213 45.60 9.82 -8.64
C ALA A 213 45.51 11.11 -7.83
N ASN A 214 44.93 12.16 -8.40
CA ASN A 214 44.71 13.42 -7.69
C ASN A 214 43.78 13.26 -6.48
N LYS A 215 42.64 12.58 -6.65
CA LYS A 215 41.67 12.36 -5.55
C LYS A 215 42.23 11.50 -4.42
N LEU A 216 43.06 10.50 -4.71
CA LEU A 216 43.70 9.70 -3.66
C LEU A 216 44.81 10.49 -2.96
N ASN A 217 45.57 11.32 -3.68
CA ASN A 217 46.61 12.16 -3.09
C ASN A 217 46.08 13.27 -2.17
N GLU A 218 44.77 13.56 -2.15
CA GLU A 218 44.17 14.46 -1.15
C GLU A 218 44.24 13.88 0.27
N PHE A 219 44.36 12.57 0.41
CA PHE A 219 44.43 11.89 1.70
C PHE A 219 45.89 11.78 2.18
N GLN A 220 46.32 12.71 3.03
CA GLN A 220 47.71 12.80 3.52
C GLN A 220 48.02 11.84 4.68
N ASN A 221 47.02 11.18 5.25
CA ASN A 221 47.16 10.32 6.43
C ASN A 221 47.54 8.87 6.08
N GLN A 222 47.52 8.51 4.80
CA GLN A 222 47.76 7.14 4.33
C GLN A 222 48.91 7.09 3.33
N GLU A 223 49.69 6.01 3.40
CA GLU A 223 50.70 5.72 2.37
C GLU A 223 50.02 5.12 1.14
N ILE A 224 50.15 5.77 -0.03
CA ILE A 224 49.54 5.32 -1.29
C ILE A 224 50.62 4.68 -2.17
N ILE A 225 50.51 3.38 -2.39
CA ILE A 225 51.46 2.62 -3.22
C ILE A 225 50.80 2.27 -4.55
N TRP A 226 51.44 2.68 -5.65
CA TRP A 226 51.01 2.40 -7.01
C TRP A 226 51.80 1.22 -7.57
N MET A 227 51.11 0.18 -8.04
CA MET A 227 51.73 -1.01 -8.61
C MET A 227 51.10 -1.35 -9.97
N PRO A 228 51.89 -1.48 -11.04
CA PRO A 228 51.37 -1.92 -12.33
C PRO A 228 51.04 -3.42 -12.29
N ASP A 229 49.85 -3.80 -12.73
CA ASP A 229 49.41 -5.20 -12.82
C ASP A 229 48.82 -5.49 -14.21
N ASN A 230 49.62 -6.15 -15.06
CA ASN A 230 49.24 -6.48 -16.43
C ASN A 230 48.18 -7.60 -16.53
N THR A 231 47.75 -8.20 -15.42
CA THR A 231 46.69 -9.22 -15.40
C THR A 231 45.28 -8.64 -15.33
N LEU A 232 45.14 -7.35 -14.98
CA LEU A 232 43.85 -6.64 -14.96
C LEU A 232 43.39 -6.30 -16.38
N GLN A 233 42.08 -6.13 -16.60
CA GLN A 233 41.59 -5.67 -17.91
C GLN A 233 41.97 -4.19 -18.12
N LYS A 234 42.02 -3.75 -19.38
CA LYS A 234 42.30 -2.36 -19.73
C LYS A 234 41.30 -1.42 -19.02
N ASN A 235 41.78 -0.36 -18.38
CA ASN A 235 41.00 0.60 -17.59
C ASN A 235 40.38 0.04 -16.30
N GLN A 236 40.84 -1.11 -15.80
CA GLN A 236 40.50 -1.59 -14.45
C GLN A 236 41.56 -1.20 -13.43
N ILE A 237 41.10 -0.82 -12.24
CA ILE A 237 41.92 -0.58 -11.07
C ILE A 237 41.45 -1.50 -9.96
N LYS A 238 42.38 -2.06 -9.20
CA LYS A 238 42.10 -2.80 -7.98
C LYS A 238 42.71 -2.06 -6.79
N ILE A 239 41.88 -1.68 -5.84
CA ILE A 239 42.29 -0.92 -4.64
C ILE A 239 42.20 -1.84 -3.44
N ILE A 240 43.30 -1.93 -2.69
CA ILE A 240 43.41 -2.72 -1.47
C ILE A 240 43.62 -1.73 -0.32
N LEU A 241 42.71 -1.76 0.65
CA LEU A 241 42.83 -0.97 1.88
C LEU A 241 43.41 -1.85 2.99
N GLU A 242 44.58 -1.47 3.50
CA GLU A 242 45.27 -2.15 4.60
C GLU A 242 45.20 -1.30 5.88
N LYS A 243 45.01 -1.98 7.01
CA LYS A 243 44.86 -1.35 8.33
C LYS A 243 46.18 -1.17 9.02
#